data_AF-A0A6P2CWD0-F1
#
_entry.id   AF-A0A6P2CWD0-F1
#
_cell.length_a   1.000
_cell.length_b   1.000
_cell.length_c   1.000
_cell.angle_alpha   90.00
_cell.angle_beta   90.00
_cell.angle_gamma   90.00
#
_symmetry.space_group_name_H-M   'P 1'
#
loop_
_entity.id
_entity.type
_entity.pdbx_description
1 polymer ?
#
loop_
_entity_poly.entity_id
_entity_poly.type
_entity_poly.pdbx_seq_one_letter_code
_entity_poly.pdbx_strand_id
1 'polypeptide(L)'
;MLSIWDTGYRRRVGTFPISGVGKVTAASFSPDGRSLAIASYPLGVVIVEAATWQVRARFPAFTRDPSLLWSAPRDWDALTWSPDCRLLAIAGPDGGLSVWDVTKLGEPVATDGPALEKAWVTLASNDARIGFVALRTILTSEDTGVALLKSKLAAVPAVDAKRLAALLTDLTSEDFPTREAAMTELKKLGRLAAPVMRVYMKAPKSPEGAQRVGELLRLVDGAILGPDDRRVVRTVEAVVWIGTPEAEKLLKVWAGGADGALLTTKARAALERRKK
;
A
#
# COMPACT_ATOMS: atom_id res chain seq x y z
N MET A 1 11.08 15.55 -8.44
CA MET A 1 11.58 14.16 -8.27
C MET A 1 11.28 13.74 -6.83
N LEU A 2 10.72 12.55 -6.57
CA LEU A 2 10.41 12.06 -5.23
C LEU A 2 11.38 10.96 -4.82
N SER A 3 12.15 11.14 -3.76
CA SER A 3 13.02 10.10 -3.21
C SER A 3 12.40 9.46 -1.98
N ILE A 4 12.34 8.13 -1.97
CA ILE A 4 11.86 7.34 -0.84
C ILE A 4 13.04 6.69 -0.15
N TRP A 5 13.07 6.80 1.17
CA TRP A 5 14.13 6.30 2.02
C TRP A 5 13.59 5.32 3.04
N ASP A 6 14.30 4.22 3.20
CA ASP A 6 14.11 3.25 4.26
C ASP A 6 15.06 3.63 5.40
N THR A 7 14.49 4.05 6.52
CA THR A 7 15.26 4.49 7.68
C THR A 7 15.79 3.32 8.51
N GLY A 8 15.15 2.14 8.43
CA GLY A 8 15.59 0.93 9.13
C GLY A 8 16.88 0.38 8.55
N TYR A 9 16.98 0.36 7.22
CA TYR A 9 18.19 -0.06 6.50
C TYR A 9 19.07 1.11 6.04
N ARG A 10 18.72 2.35 6.40
CA ARG A 10 19.41 3.60 6.01
C ARG A 10 19.75 3.66 4.52
N ARG A 11 18.81 3.25 3.66
CA ARG A 11 19.02 3.20 2.20
C ARG A 11 17.91 3.93 1.47
N ARG A 12 18.24 4.46 0.30
CA ARG A 12 17.24 4.96 -0.63
C ARG A 12 16.53 3.78 -1.28
N VAL A 13 15.22 3.66 -1.07
CA VAL A 13 14.36 2.64 -1.72
C VAL A 13 14.33 2.88 -3.22
N GLY A 14 14.19 4.14 -3.61
CA GLY A 14 14.12 4.52 -5.01
C GLY A 14 13.95 6.00 -5.19
N THR A 15 14.00 6.42 -6.45
CA THR A 15 13.62 7.76 -6.83
C THR A 15 12.64 7.71 -7.99
N PHE A 16 11.53 8.40 -7.83
CA PHE A 16 10.37 8.29 -8.69
C PHE A 16 10.12 9.63 -9.39
N PRO A 17 10.10 9.65 -10.73
CA PRO A 17 9.70 10.83 -11.45
C PRO A 17 8.20 11.03 -11.27
N ILE A 18 7.83 12.14 -10.65
CA ILE A 18 6.46 12.63 -10.66
C ILE A 18 6.44 13.71 -11.74
N SER A 19 5.80 13.42 -12.86
CA SER A 19 5.63 14.39 -13.94
C SER A 19 4.62 15.47 -13.54
N GLY A 20 4.70 16.66 -14.15
CA GLY A 20 3.68 17.70 -14.00
C GLY A 20 3.41 18.10 -12.54
N VAL A 21 4.45 18.19 -11.71
CA VAL A 21 4.40 18.84 -10.39
C VAL A 21 5.28 20.09 -10.46
N GLY A 22 4.72 21.21 -10.03
CA GLY A 22 5.44 22.47 -9.79
C GLY A 22 6.14 22.48 -8.43
N LYS A 23 6.22 23.65 -7.78
CA LYS A 23 6.85 23.78 -6.46
C LYS A 23 6.06 22.96 -5.43
N VAL A 24 6.72 22.02 -4.76
CA VAL A 24 6.11 21.27 -3.66
C VAL A 24 6.11 22.15 -2.42
N THR A 25 4.94 22.32 -1.82
CA THR A 25 4.71 23.17 -0.64
C THR A 25 4.37 22.35 0.59
N ALA A 26 3.68 21.22 0.41
CA ALA A 26 3.36 20.28 1.48
C ALA A 26 3.25 18.85 0.96
N ALA A 27 3.46 17.88 1.86
CA ALA A 27 3.23 16.47 1.59
C ALA A 27 2.72 15.77 2.85
N SER A 28 1.77 14.84 2.68
CA SER A 28 1.14 14.12 3.79
C SER A 28 0.76 12.70 3.39
N PHE A 29 1.26 11.71 4.13
CA PHE A 29 0.83 10.33 3.96
C PHE A 29 -0.57 10.13 4.53
N SER A 30 -1.39 9.33 3.86
CA SER A 30 -2.63 8.84 4.44
C SER A 30 -2.35 8.00 5.68
N PRO A 31 -3.25 7.96 6.68
CA PRO A 31 -3.07 7.18 7.91
C PRO A 31 -2.78 5.69 7.69
N ASP A 32 -3.18 5.16 6.54
CA ASP A 32 -2.93 3.77 6.15
C ASP A 32 -1.66 3.55 5.32
N GLY A 33 -0.93 4.63 5.03
CA GLY A 33 0.32 4.66 4.26
C GLY A 33 0.18 4.28 2.79
N ARG A 34 -1.04 4.16 2.24
CA ARG A 34 -1.27 3.78 0.83
C ARG A 34 -1.19 4.98 -0.12
N SER A 35 -1.38 6.18 0.40
CA SER A 35 -1.45 7.41 -0.38
C SER A 35 -0.48 8.44 0.15
N LEU A 36 0.14 9.18 -0.75
CA LEU A 36 0.87 10.41 -0.43
C LEU A 36 0.20 11.54 -1.19
N ALA A 37 -0.40 12.48 -0.44
CA ALA A 37 -0.86 13.74 -1.01
C ALA A 37 0.32 14.70 -1.10
N ILE A 38 0.45 15.37 -2.24
CA ILE A 38 1.48 16.38 -2.49
C ILE A 38 0.78 17.64 -3.00
N ALA A 39 0.90 18.75 -2.26
CA ALA A 39 0.49 20.06 -2.71
C ALA A 39 1.57 20.60 -3.64
N SER A 40 1.16 20.99 -4.83
CA SER A 40 2.04 21.38 -5.91
C SER A 40 1.55 22.69 -6.53
N TYR A 41 2.31 23.75 -6.31
CA TYR A 41 1.97 25.07 -6.81
C TYR A 41 2.52 25.29 -8.23
N PRO A 42 1.74 25.83 -9.19
CA PRO A 42 0.32 26.21 -9.11
C PRO A 42 -0.66 25.10 -9.56
N LEU A 43 -0.19 23.85 -9.67
CA LEU A 43 -0.87 22.76 -10.37
C LEU A 43 -1.93 22.00 -9.54
N GLY A 44 -2.12 22.35 -8.26
CA GLY A 44 -3.10 21.73 -7.38
C GLY A 44 -2.51 20.65 -6.49
N VAL A 45 -3.28 19.59 -6.24
CA VAL A 45 -2.85 18.44 -5.43
C VAL A 45 -2.71 17.19 -6.29
N VAL A 46 -1.66 16.43 -6.00
CA VAL A 46 -1.36 15.15 -6.63
C VAL A 46 -1.42 14.05 -5.57
N ILE A 47 -2.14 12.97 -5.87
CA ILE A 47 -2.17 11.78 -5.03
C ILE A 47 -1.28 10.71 -5.67
N VAL A 48 -0.26 10.30 -4.94
CA VAL A 48 0.68 9.24 -5.31
C VAL A 48 0.29 7.96 -4.57
N GLU A 49 0.34 6.82 -5.27
CA GLU A 49 0.15 5.49 -4.68
C GLU A 49 1.47 4.95 -4.13
N ALA A 50 1.53 4.56 -2.86
CA ALA A 50 2.78 4.06 -2.26
C ALA A 50 3.22 2.69 -2.80
N ALA A 51 2.31 1.91 -3.39
CA ALA A 51 2.60 0.59 -3.97
C ALA A 51 3.44 0.66 -5.25
N THR A 52 3.29 1.74 -6.02
CA THR A 52 3.93 1.95 -7.34
C THR A 52 4.76 3.22 -7.40
N TRP A 53 4.56 4.12 -6.42
CA TRP A 53 5.04 5.51 -6.39
C TRP A 53 4.66 6.32 -7.63
N GLN A 54 3.56 5.94 -8.27
CA GLN A 54 3.01 6.65 -9.41
C GLN A 54 1.79 7.48 -9.02
N VAL A 55 1.50 8.49 -9.83
CA VAL A 55 0.34 9.36 -9.65
C VAL A 55 -0.93 8.58 -9.97
N ARG A 56 -1.87 8.54 -9.02
CA ARG A 56 -3.20 7.95 -9.24
C ARG A 56 -4.31 8.97 -9.45
N ALA A 57 -4.19 10.17 -8.89
CA ALA A 57 -5.17 11.24 -9.07
C ALA A 57 -4.54 12.64 -9.01
N ARG A 58 -5.20 13.61 -9.65
CA ARG A 58 -4.85 15.03 -9.63
C ARG A 58 -6.14 15.84 -9.59
N PHE A 59 -6.11 16.98 -8.89
CA PHE A 59 -7.24 17.89 -8.88
C PHE A 59 -6.80 19.32 -8.52
N PRO A 60 -7.48 20.34 -9.08
CA PRO A 60 -7.18 21.74 -8.82
C PRO A 60 -7.73 22.14 -7.45
N ALA A 61 -6.98 21.84 -6.40
CA ALA A 61 -7.35 22.20 -5.03
C ALA A 61 -7.26 23.70 -4.73
N PHE A 62 -6.59 24.46 -5.61
CA PHE A 62 -6.37 25.89 -5.45
C PHE A 62 -6.84 26.61 -6.73
N THR A 63 -7.92 27.37 -6.64
CA THR A 63 -8.31 28.32 -7.68
C THR A 63 -7.84 29.71 -7.25
N ARG A 64 -6.58 30.03 -7.51
CA ARG A 64 -6.10 31.40 -7.30
C ARG A 64 -6.41 32.22 -8.54
N ASP A 65 -6.90 33.44 -8.35
CA ASP A 65 -6.80 34.47 -9.39
C ASP A 65 -5.29 34.78 -9.61
N PRO A 66 -4.75 34.61 -10.83
CA PRO A 66 -3.38 34.97 -11.17
C PRO A 66 -3.02 36.44 -10.87
N SER A 67 -4.01 37.33 -10.67
CA SER A 67 -3.78 38.73 -10.30
C SER A 67 -3.26 38.91 -8.86
N LEU A 68 -3.53 37.96 -7.96
CA LEU A 68 -3.20 38.06 -6.53
C LEU A 68 -1.79 37.55 -6.20
N LEU A 69 -0.97 37.24 -7.21
CA LEU A 69 0.32 36.54 -7.07
C LEU A 69 1.39 37.25 -6.21
N TRP A 70 1.26 38.56 -5.97
CA TRP A 70 2.31 39.37 -5.34
C TRP A 70 2.10 39.72 -3.86
N SER A 71 0.94 39.43 -3.26
CA SER A 71 0.54 40.04 -1.98
C SER A 71 0.43 39.13 -0.75
N ALA A 72 0.64 37.81 -0.85
CA ALA A 72 0.48 36.90 0.30
C ALA A 72 1.76 36.07 0.58
N PRO A 73 2.09 35.79 1.86
CA PRO A 73 3.21 34.91 2.21
C PRO A 73 3.05 33.53 1.56
N ARG A 74 4.13 33.02 0.97
CA ARG A 74 4.14 32.03 -0.12
C ARG A 74 4.06 30.56 0.31
N ASP A 75 3.93 30.25 1.60
CA ASP A 75 4.45 28.96 2.11
C ASP A 75 3.56 28.20 3.12
N TRP A 76 2.24 28.33 3.09
CA TRP A 76 1.37 27.59 4.03
C TRP A 76 0.27 26.81 3.33
N ASP A 77 0.64 25.68 2.73
CA ASP A 77 -0.34 24.63 2.42
C ASP A 77 -0.33 23.62 3.56
N ALA A 78 -1.50 23.35 4.15
CA ALA A 78 -1.66 22.25 5.10
C ALA A 78 -2.50 21.15 4.46
N LEU A 79 -1.99 19.92 4.51
CA LEU A 79 -2.68 18.72 4.02
C LEU A 79 -2.95 17.78 5.19
N THR A 80 -4.22 17.49 5.45
CA THR A 80 -4.59 16.51 6.48
C THR A 80 -5.63 15.53 5.96
N TRP A 81 -5.39 14.25 6.22
CA TRP A 81 -6.29 13.17 5.85
C TRP A 81 -7.28 12.90 6.97
N SER A 82 -8.50 12.53 6.62
CA SER A 82 -9.40 11.92 7.59
C SER A 82 -8.86 10.56 8.07
N PRO A 83 -9.20 10.11 9.30
CA PRO A 83 -8.73 8.83 9.84
C PRO A 83 -9.10 7.61 8.97
N ASP A 84 -10.20 7.69 8.22
CA ASP A 84 -10.67 6.65 7.29
C ASP A 84 -9.98 6.70 5.91
N CYS A 85 -9.06 7.63 5.70
CA CYS A 85 -8.32 7.87 4.46
C CYS A 85 -9.17 8.27 3.24
N ARG A 86 -10.44 8.67 3.43
CA ARG A 86 -11.33 9.04 2.31
C ARG A 86 -11.31 10.52 1.99
N LEU A 87 -11.20 11.37 3.00
CA LEU A 87 -11.23 12.81 2.85
C LEU A 87 -9.82 13.39 2.97
N LEU A 88 -9.54 14.40 2.15
CA LEU A 88 -8.35 15.24 2.27
C LEU A 88 -8.80 16.68 2.48
N ALA A 89 -8.48 17.24 3.64
CA ALA A 89 -8.62 18.66 3.92
C ALA A 89 -7.34 19.39 3.49
N ILE A 90 -7.54 20.53 2.83
CA ILE A 90 -6.50 21.34 2.21
C ILE A 90 -6.75 22.79 2.62
N ALA A 91 -5.83 23.36 3.40
CA ALA A 91 -5.81 24.78 3.66
C ALA A 91 -4.93 25.46 2.60
N GLY A 92 -5.53 26.41 1.88
CA GLY A 92 -4.87 27.19 0.84
C GLY A 92 -4.31 28.52 1.35
N PRO A 93 -3.46 29.17 0.55
CA PRO A 93 -2.79 30.42 0.91
C PRO A 93 -3.74 31.63 0.99
N ASP A 94 -4.99 31.49 0.53
CA ASP A 94 -6.06 32.47 0.64
C ASP A 94 -6.87 32.34 1.95
N GLY A 95 -6.47 31.43 2.84
CA GLY A 95 -7.22 31.09 4.05
C GLY A 95 -8.45 30.22 3.76
N GLY A 96 -8.66 29.82 2.51
CA GLY A 96 -9.71 28.88 2.13
C GLY A 96 -9.39 27.46 2.60
N LEU A 97 -10.42 26.77 3.09
CA LEU A 97 -10.35 25.34 3.39
C LEU A 97 -11.22 24.59 2.39
N SER A 98 -10.62 23.63 1.68
CA SER A 98 -11.37 22.70 0.83
C SER A 98 -11.24 21.28 1.36
N VAL A 99 -12.32 20.51 1.26
CA VAL A 99 -12.36 19.10 1.65
C VAL A 99 -12.73 18.29 0.41
N TRP A 100 -11.87 17.33 0.07
CA TRP A 100 -11.99 16.52 -1.12
C TRP A 100 -12.22 15.07 -0.76
N ASP A 101 -13.25 14.47 -1.37
CA ASP A 101 -13.46 13.03 -1.30
C ASP A 101 -12.57 12.34 -2.34
N VAL A 102 -11.49 11.73 -1.86
CA VAL A 102 -10.48 11.05 -2.68
C VAL A 102 -11.11 9.89 -3.45
N THR A 103 -12.14 9.25 -2.89
CA THR A 103 -12.83 8.11 -3.53
C THR A 103 -13.62 8.51 -4.77
N LYS A 104 -13.91 9.81 -4.92
CA LYS A 104 -14.67 10.38 -6.04
C LYS A 104 -13.79 11.10 -7.06
N LEU A 105 -12.46 11.05 -6.91
CA LEU A 105 -11.55 11.70 -7.84
C LEU A 105 -11.50 10.97 -9.19
N GLY A 106 -11.98 11.66 -10.23
CA GLY A 106 -12.02 11.20 -11.63
C GLY A 106 -13.43 10.88 -12.11
N GLU A 107 -13.54 10.51 -13.37
CA GLU A 107 -14.82 10.25 -14.04
C GLU A 107 -15.65 9.16 -13.33
N PRO A 108 -17.00 9.20 -13.49
CA PRO A 108 -17.87 8.11 -13.11
C PRO A 108 -17.43 6.78 -13.74
N VAL A 109 -17.66 5.68 -13.02
CA VAL A 109 -17.26 4.34 -13.44
C VAL A 109 -18.50 3.46 -13.66
N ALA A 110 -18.45 2.61 -14.69
CA ALA A 110 -19.45 1.56 -14.85
C ALA A 110 -19.31 0.52 -13.73
N THR A 111 -20.44 -0.02 -13.27
CA THR A 111 -20.53 -0.96 -12.14
C THR A 111 -21.22 -2.27 -12.49
N ASP A 112 -21.44 -2.53 -13.78
CA ASP A 112 -22.01 -3.80 -14.26
C ASP A 112 -21.04 -4.98 -14.10
N GLY A 113 -21.56 -6.21 -14.27
CA GLY A 113 -20.78 -7.43 -14.12
C GLY A 113 -19.50 -7.49 -14.98
N PRO A 114 -19.56 -7.16 -16.29
CA PRO A 114 -18.38 -7.09 -17.14
C PRO A 114 -17.33 -6.06 -16.68
N ALA A 115 -17.75 -4.86 -16.26
CA ALA A 115 -16.84 -3.85 -15.72
C ALA A 115 -16.15 -4.33 -14.44
N LEU A 116 -16.88 -5.02 -13.57
CA LEU A 116 -16.36 -5.61 -12.34
C LEU A 116 -15.31 -6.70 -12.57
N GLU A 117 -15.56 -7.64 -13.48
CA GLU A 117 -14.58 -8.67 -13.86
C GLU A 117 -13.32 -8.06 -14.49
N LYS A 118 -13.49 -7.05 -15.34
CA LYS A 118 -12.35 -6.29 -15.88
C LYS A 118 -11.58 -5.56 -14.78
N ALA A 119 -12.29 -4.96 -13.82
CA ALA A 119 -11.67 -4.26 -12.70
C ALA A 119 -10.80 -5.20 -11.87
N TRP A 120 -11.28 -6.42 -11.56
CA TRP A 120 -10.50 -7.45 -10.85
C TRP A 120 -9.13 -7.73 -11.51
N VAL A 121 -9.11 -7.91 -12.83
CA VAL A 121 -7.85 -8.13 -13.58
C VAL A 121 -6.99 -6.87 -13.52
N THR A 122 -7.60 -5.71 -13.73
CA THR A 122 -6.94 -4.40 -13.83
C THR A 122 -6.32 -3.92 -12.52
N LEU A 123 -6.81 -4.37 -11.37
CA LEU A 123 -6.21 -4.10 -10.06
C LEU A 123 -4.73 -4.49 -9.97
N ALA A 124 -4.23 -5.42 -10.81
CA ALA A 124 -2.83 -5.81 -10.86
C ALA A 124 -1.94 -4.83 -11.66
N SER A 125 -2.53 -3.85 -12.36
CA SER A 125 -1.84 -2.91 -13.24
C SER A 125 -0.70 -2.19 -12.52
N ASN A 126 0.41 -1.97 -13.22
CA ASN A 126 1.48 -1.13 -12.71
C ASN A 126 1.12 0.37 -12.78
N ASP A 127 0.24 0.76 -13.70
CA ASP A 127 -0.28 2.13 -13.80
C ASP A 127 -1.24 2.41 -12.64
N ALA A 128 -0.85 3.32 -11.75
CA ALA A 128 -1.62 3.65 -10.55
C ALA A 128 -2.96 4.32 -10.85
N ARG A 129 -3.08 5.09 -11.92
CA ARG A 129 -4.34 5.73 -12.34
C ARG A 129 -5.31 4.68 -12.86
N ILE A 130 -4.84 3.77 -13.71
CA ILE A 130 -5.64 2.63 -14.21
C ILE A 130 -6.07 1.73 -13.05
N GLY A 131 -5.14 1.41 -12.14
CA GLY A 131 -5.43 0.64 -10.94
C GLY A 131 -6.46 1.31 -10.02
N PHE A 132 -6.40 2.64 -9.91
CA PHE A 132 -7.34 3.42 -9.10
C PHE A 132 -8.74 3.48 -9.71
N VAL A 133 -8.88 3.57 -11.03
CA VAL A 133 -10.17 3.42 -11.71
C VAL A 133 -10.78 2.05 -11.40
N ALA A 134 -10.01 0.97 -11.51
CA ALA A 134 -10.49 -0.37 -11.19
C ALA A 134 -10.89 -0.53 -9.71
N LEU A 135 -10.12 0.07 -8.80
CA LEU A 135 -10.48 0.15 -7.37
C LEU A 135 -11.81 0.87 -7.18
N ARG A 136 -12.00 2.04 -7.81
CA ARG A 136 -13.24 2.82 -7.74
C ARG A 136 -14.43 2.07 -8.33
N THR A 137 -14.24 1.30 -9.39
CA THR A 137 -15.29 0.41 -9.94
C THR A 137 -15.78 -0.57 -8.88
N ILE A 138 -14.87 -1.28 -8.21
CA ILE A 138 -15.24 -2.25 -7.17
C ILE A 138 -15.87 -1.56 -5.96
N LEU A 139 -15.31 -0.42 -5.55
CA LEU A 139 -15.84 0.39 -4.46
C LEU A 139 -17.29 0.82 -4.72
N THR A 140 -17.56 1.34 -5.93
CA THR A 140 -18.88 1.90 -6.30
C THR A 140 -19.93 0.79 -6.49
N SER A 141 -19.50 -0.46 -6.69
CA SER A 141 -20.38 -1.63 -6.74
C SER A 141 -20.74 -2.22 -5.37
N GLU A 142 -20.26 -1.62 -4.27
CA GLU A 142 -20.60 -2.00 -2.89
C GLU A 142 -20.53 -3.52 -2.63
N ASP A 143 -21.60 -4.13 -2.10
CA ASP A 143 -21.62 -5.55 -1.74
C ASP A 143 -21.51 -6.50 -2.94
N THR A 144 -21.84 -6.04 -4.15
CA THR A 144 -21.58 -6.82 -5.37
C THR A 144 -20.08 -6.89 -5.63
N GLY A 145 -19.36 -5.80 -5.39
CA GLY A 145 -17.89 -5.77 -5.41
C GLY A 145 -17.28 -6.67 -4.34
N VAL A 146 -17.82 -6.65 -3.12
CA VAL A 146 -17.38 -7.55 -2.02
C VAL A 146 -17.60 -9.02 -2.39
N ALA A 147 -18.76 -9.37 -2.96
CA ALA A 147 -19.07 -10.73 -3.38
C ALA A 147 -18.11 -11.24 -4.46
N LEU A 148 -17.76 -10.40 -5.44
CA LEU A 148 -16.72 -10.71 -6.42
C LEU A 148 -15.37 -10.97 -5.74
N LEU A 149 -14.91 -10.06 -4.89
CA LEU A 149 -13.61 -10.20 -4.24
C LEU A 149 -13.52 -11.44 -3.36
N LYS A 150 -14.61 -11.78 -2.66
CA LYS A 150 -14.72 -13.01 -1.87
C LYS A 150 -14.57 -14.26 -2.73
N SER A 151 -15.12 -14.28 -3.95
CA SER A 151 -15.01 -15.44 -4.85
C SER A 151 -13.62 -15.57 -5.49
N LYS A 152 -12.91 -14.45 -5.69
CA LYS A 152 -11.58 -14.44 -6.33
C LYS A 152 -10.41 -14.59 -5.36
N LEU A 153 -10.58 -14.23 -4.08
CA LEU A 153 -9.47 -14.15 -3.13
C LEU A 153 -9.80 -14.80 -1.78
N ALA A 154 -9.20 -15.97 -1.54
CA ALA A 154 -9.28 -16.67 -0.27
C ALA A 154 -8.22 -16.18 0.75
N ALA A 155 -8.47 -16.45 2.04
CA ALA A 155 -7.46 -16.28 3.07
C ALA A 155 -6.26 -17.21 2.79
N VAL A 156 -5.05 -16.70 2.99
CA VAL A 156 -3.84 -17.47 2.72
C VAL A 156 -3.66 -18.55 3.80
N PRO A 157 -3.44 -19.82 3.47
CA PRO A 157 -3.27 -20.88 4.46
C PRO A 157 -1.93 -20.74 5.20
N ALA A 158 -1.94 -21.05 6.50
CA ALA A 158 -0.75 -20.98 7.34
C ALA A 158 0.33 -21.97 6.87
N VAL A 159 1.59 -21.54 6.96
CA VAL A 159 2.75 -22.42 6.79
C VAL A 159 3.03 -23.13 8.11
N ASP A 160 3.33 -24.42 8.06
CA ASP A 160 3.64 -25.20 9.25
C ASP A 160 4.83 -24.60 10.03
N ALA A 161 4.62 -24.36 11.32
CA ALA A 161 5.60 -23.69 12.17
C ALA A 161 6.85 -24.55 12.43
N LYS A 162 6.70 -25.88 12.50
CA LYS A 162 7.84 -26.79 12.69
C LYS A 162 8.72 -26.78 11.45
N ARG A 163 8.12 -26.77 10.26
CA ARG A 163 8.82 -26.64 8.99
C ARG A 163 9.62 -25.34 8.91
N LEU A 164 9.02 -24.20 9.29
CA LEU A 164 9.71 -22.91 9.32
C LEU A 164 10.90 -22.91 10.30
N ALA A 165 10.74 -23.51 11.48
CA ALA A 165 11.81 -23.63 12.46
C ALA A 165 12.95 -24.56 12.00
N ALA A 166 12.61 -25.65 11.29
CA ALA A 166 13.58 -26.55 10.68
C ALA A 166 14.41 -25.82 9.61
N LEU A 167 13.76 -25.10 8.69
CA LEU A 167 14.46 -24.31 7.66
C LEU A 167 15.44 -23.29 8.26
N LEU A 168 15.07 -22.63 9.36
CA LEU A 168 15.98 -21.69 10.04
C LEU A 168 17.16 -22.39 10.75
N THR A 169 16.98 -23.65 11.15
CA THR A 169 18.06 -24.46 11.73
C THR A 169 19.01 -24.95 10.62
N ASP A 170 18.44 -25.39 9.51
CA ASP A 170 19.18 -25.86 8.33
C ASP A 170 20.01 -24.77 7.67
N LEU A 171 19.63 -23.48 7.81
CA LEU A 171 20.42 -22.33 7.35
C LEU A 171 21.83 -22.27 7.96
N THR A 172 22.06 -22.93 9.09
CA THR A 172 23.37 -23.00 9.76
C THR A 172 23.92 -24.43 9.83
N SER A 173 23.37 -25.36 9.03
CA SER A 173 23.89 -26.73 8.91
C SER A 173 25.36 -26.70 8.47
N GLU A 174 26.19 -27.66 8.86
CA GLU A 174 27.57 -27.78 8.34
C GLU A 174 27.60 -28.24 6.87
N ASP A 175 26.53 -28.93 6.43
CA ASP A 175 26.34 -29.42 5.07
C ASP A 175 25.88 -28.30 4.12
N PHE A 176 26.70 -28.00 3.11
CA PHE A 176 26.43 -26.94 2.14
C PHE A 176 25.12 -27.14 1.35
N PRO A 177 24.84 -28.33 0.76
CA PRO A 177 23.57 -28.60 0.10
C PRO A 177 22.34 -28.31 0.98
N THR A 178 22.37 -28.73 2.25
CA THR A 178 21.29 -28.48 3.22
C THR A 178 21.04 -26.99 3.43
N ARG A 179 22.11 -26.20 3.64
CA ARG A 179 22.01 -24.74 3.80
C ARG A 179 21.42 -24.06 2.57
N GLU A 180 21.87 -24.43 1.38
CA GLU A 180 21.39 -23.83 0.12
C GLU A 180 19.92 -24.19 -0.18
N ALA A 181 19.52 -25.42 0.13
CA ALA A 181 18.12 -25.84 0.02
C ALA A 181 17.22 -25.02 0.97
N ALA A 182 17.65 -24.83 2.22
CA ALA A 182 16.93 -24.02 3.20
C ALA A 182 16.80 -22.55 2.75
N MET A 183 17.90 -21.98 2.25
CA MET A 183 17.92 -20.62 1.74
C MET A 183 16.96 -20.43 0.55
N THR A 184 16.98 -21.38 -0.39
CA THR A 184 16.09 -21.37 -1.56
C THR A 184 14.63 -21.46 -1.14
N GLU A 185 14.30 -22.34 -0.19
CA GLU A 185 12.93 -22.51 0.25
C GLU A 185 12.41 -21.30 1.04
N LEU A 186 13.22 -20.72 1.93
CA LEU A 186 12.85 -19.49 2.65
C LEU A 186 12.68 -18.30 1.70
N LYS A 187 13.49 -18.22 0.64
CA LYS A 187 13.33 -17.23 -0.42
C LYS A 187 12.00 -17.41 -1.18
N LYS A 188 11.59 -18.64 -1.47
CA LYS A 188 10.28 -18.95 -2.09
C LYS A 188 9.11 -18.59 -1.17
N LEU A 189 9.22 -18.90 0.12
CA LEU A 189 8.20 -18.54 1.11
C LEU A 189 8.11 -17.01 1.30
N GLY A 190 9.22 -16.30 1.15
CA GLY A 190 9.28 -14.84 1.11
C GLY A 190 8.59 -14.19 2.31
N ARG A 191 7.50 -13.45 2.03
CA ARG A 191 6.70 -12.75 3.06
C ARG A 191 6.14 -13.69 4.13
N LEU A 192 5.82 -14.95 3.79
CA LEU A 192 5.28 -15.93 4.75
C LEU A 192 6.30 -16.36 5.80
N ALA A 193 7.59 -16.38 5.45
CA ALA A 193 8.67 -16.67 6.40
C ALA A 193 9.14 -15.42 7.16
N ALA A 194 8.77 -14.21 6.72
CA ALA A 194 9.28 -12.97 7.29
C ALA A 194 9.03 -12.81 8.80
N PRO A 195 7.87 -13.19 9.37
CA PRO A 195 7.67 -13.11 10.82
C PRO A 195 8.69 -13.94 11.61
N VAL A 196 8.90 -15.21 11.24
CA VAL A 196 9.85 -16.09 11.94
C VAL A 196 11.29 -15.63 11.74
N MET A 197 11.63 -15.11 10.55
CA MET A 197 12.93 -14.52 10.25
C MET A 197 13.21 -13.29 11.13
N ARG A 198 12.22 -12.42 11.33
CA ARG A 198 12.37 -11.26 12.24
C ARG A 198 12.50 -11.68 13.70
N VAL A 199 11.83 -12.76 14.13
CA VAL A 199 12.03 -13.33 15.48
C VAL A 199 13.45 -13.87 15.62
N TYR A 200 13.96 -14.60 14.63
CA TYR A 200 15.34 -15.09 14.61
C TYR A 200 16.36 -13.95 14.76
N MET A 201 16.16 -12.83 14.07
CA MET A 201 17.08 -11.68 14.12
C MET A 201 17.15 -10.99 15.49
N LYS A 202 16.21 -11.23 16.42
CA LYS A 202 16.30 -10.68 17.79
C LYS A 202 17.33 -11.40 18.64
N ALA A 203 17.59 -12.68 18.36
CA ALA A 203 18.55 -13.52 19.08
C ALA A 203 19.13 -14.57 18.12
N PRO A 204 19.99 -14.16 17.17
CA PRO A 204 20.53 -15.06 16.16
C PRO A 204 21.45 -16.10 16.81
N LYS A 205 21.35 -17.35 16.34
CA LYS A 205 22.15 -18.48 16.87
C LYS A 205 23.59 -18.50 16.33
N SER A 206 23.84 -17.85 15.19
CA SER A 206 25.18 -17.70 14.62
C SER A 206 25.31 -16.43 13.77
N PRO A 207 26.53 -15.91 13.57
CA PRO A 207 26.77 -14.76 12.68
C PRO A 207 26.37 -15.05 11.22
N GLU A 208 26.67 -16.25 10.74
CA GLU A 208 26.34 -16.70 9.39
C GLU A 208 24.81 -16.76 9.17
N GLY A 209 24.08 -17.29 10.15
CA GLY A 209 22.62 -17.32 10.11
C GLY A 209 22.01 -15.91 10.15
N ALA A 210 22.56 -15.00 10.97
CA ALA A 210 22.13 -13.60 10.99
C ALA A 210 22.33 -12.92 9.63
N GLN A 211 23.46 -13.17 8.96
CA GLN A 211 23.75 -12.63 7.63
C GLN A 211 22.75 -13.13 6.58
N ARG A 212 22.51 -14.44 6.50
CA ARG A 212 21.58 -15.04 5.53
C ARG A 212 20.14 -14.59 5.75
N VAL A 213 19.67 -14.63 7.00
CA VAL A 213 18.31 -14.16 7.34
C VAL A 213 18.17 -12.67 7.05
N GLY A 214 19.20 -11.87 7.33
CA GLY A 214 19.24 -10.45 6.96
C GLY A 214 19.11 -10.23 5.45
N GLU A 215 19.76 -11.04 4.62
CA GLU A 215 19.63 -10.98 3.17
C GLU A 215 18.19 -11.27 2.70
N LEU A 216 17.58 -12.34 3.22
CA LEU A 216 16.20 -12.72 2.91
C LEU A 216 15.22 -11.61 3.29
N LEU A 217 15.35 -11.04 4.50
CA LEU A 217 14.51 -9.94 4.95
C LEU A 217 14.68 -8.71 4.06
N ARG A 218 15.92 -8.39 3.64
CA ARG A 218 16.18 -7.27 2.72
C ARG A 218 15.49 -7.45 1.36
N LEU A 219 15.41 -8.70 0.87
CA LEU A 219 14.66 -9.02 -0.35
C LEU A 219 13.16 -8.84 -0.15
N VAL A 220 12.62 -9.30 0.99
CA VAL A 220 11.19 -9.17 1.32
C VAL A 220 10.77 -7.71 1.52
N ASP A 221 11.57 -6.93 2.22
CA ASP A 221 11.26 -5.54 2.59
C ASP A 221 11.56 -4.55 1.46
N GLY A 222 12.55 -4.85 0.61
CA GLY A 222 12.93 -4.00 -0.53
C GLY A 222 12.20 -4.29 -1.84
N ALA A 223 11.35 -5.32 -1.90
CA ALA A 223 10.68 -5.69 -3.15
C ALA A 223 9.60 -4.67 -3.54
N ILE A 224 9.72 -4.12 -4.75
CA ILE A 224 8.60 -3.49 -5.44
C ILE A 224 7.49 -4.53 -5.55
N LEU A 225 6.26 -4.14 -5.20
CA LEU A 225 5.13 -5.08 -5.23
C LEU A 225 4.90 -5.58 -6.65
N GLY A 226 4.86 -6.91 -6.81
CA GLY A 226 4.47 -7.56 -8.05
C GLY A 226 2.99 -7.33 -8.39
N PRO A 227 2.53 -7.77 -9.57
CA PRO A 227 1.14 -7.58 -10.01
C PRO A 227 0.10 -8.11 -9.01
N ASP A 228 0.30 -9.31 -8.46
CA ASP A 228 -0.64 -9.90 -7.50
C ASP A 228 -0.61 -9.19 -6.14
N ASP A 229 0.56 -8.77 -5.67
CA ASP A 229 0.68 -7.97 -4.45
C ASP A 229 -0.03 -6.62 -4.59
N ARG A 230 0.08 -5.96 -5.75
CA ARG A 230 -0.67 -4.72 -6.06
C ARG A 230 -2.17 -4.97 -6.06
N ARG A 231 -2.62 -6.08 -6.66
CA ARG A 231 -4.02 -6.49 -6.63
C ARG A 231 -4.50 -6.64 -5.19
N VAL A 232 -3.74 -7.32 -4.33
CA VAL A 232 -4.06 -7.53 -2.92
C VAL A 232 -4.18 -6.21 -2.16
N VAL A 233 -3.20 -5.31 -2.26
CA VAL A 233 -3.23 -4.06 -1.47
C VAL A 233 -4.39 -3.15 -1.86
N ARG A 234 -4.71 -3.07 -3.15
CA ARG A 234 -5.85 -2.30 -3.68
C ARG A 234 -7.20 -2.97 -3.39
N THR A 235 -7.24 -4.30 -3.38
CA THR A 235 -8.42 -5.07 -2.95
C THR A 235 -8.78 -4.76 -1.50
N VAL A 236 -7.79 -4.81 -0.60
CA VAL A 236 -8.03 -4.47 0.81
C VAL A 236 -8.45 -3.01 0.96
N GLU A 237 -7.86 -2.09 0.19
CA GLU A 237 -8.27 -0.68 0.18
C GLU A 237 -9.73 -0.51 -0.26
N ALA A 238 -10.15 -1.15 -1.36
CA ALA A 238 -11.53 -1.13 -1.82
C ALA A 238 -12.50 -1.63 -0.74
N VAL A 239 -12.23 -2.79 -0.12
CA VAL A 239 -13.11 -3.36 0.92
C VAL A 239 -13.17 -2.48 2.16
N VAL A 240 -12.05 -1.88 2.57
CA VAL A 240 -12.03 -0.91 3.67
C VAL A 240 -12.87 0.31 3.33
N TRP A 241 -12.80 0.79 2.10
CA TRP A 241 -13.61 1.90 1.62
C TRP A 241 -15.05 1.53 1.24
N ILE A 242 -15.43 0.26 1.10
CA ILE A 242 -16.85 -0.12 0.99
C ILE A 242 -17.47 -0.04 2.39
N GLY A 243 -16.84 -0.66 3.37
CA GLY A 243 -17.19 -0.47 4.78
C GLY A 243 -18.54 -1.01 5.23
N THR A 244 -19.26 -1.76 4.39
CA THR A 244 -20.48 -2.50 4.74
C THR A 244 -20.19 -3.63 5.75
N PRO A 245 -21.21 -4.20 6.42
CA PRO A 245 -21.03 -5.35 7.29
C PRO A 245 -20.41 -6.56 6.58
N GLU A 246 -20.74 -6.76 5.31
CA GLU A 246 -20.21 -7.82 4.43
C GLU A 246 -18.73 -7.60 4.15
N ALA A 247 -18.34 -6.36 3.85
CA ALA A 247 -16.95 -5.96 3.71
C ALA A 247 -16.15 -6.21 5.01
N GLU A 248 -16.74 -5.90 6.17
CA GLU A 248 -16.09 -6.15 7.47
C GLU A 248 -15.92 -7.64 7.76
N LYS A 249 -16.95 -8.46 7.49
CA LYS A 249 -16.85 -9.93 7.61
C LYS A 249 -15.72 -10.47 6.71
N LEU A 250 -15.61 -9.98 5.48
CA LEU A 250 -14.55 -10.39 4.56
C LEU A 250 -13.15 -9.99 5.07
N LEU A 251 -12.99 -8.77 5.59
CA LEU A 251 -11.72 -8.34 6.22
C LEU A 251 -11.34 -9.23 7.40
N LYS A 252 -12.30 -9.64 8.24
CA LYS A 252 -12.04 -10.58 9.35
C LYS A 252 -11.58 -11.95 8.86
N VAL A 253 -12.20 -12.48 7.80
CA VAL A 253 -11.76 -13.74 7.17
C VAL A 253 -10.34 -13.63 6.66
N TRP A 254 -10.01 -12.57 5.92
CA TRP A 254 -8.65 -12.36 5.42
C TRP A 254 -7.63 -12.13 6.53
N ALA A 255 -8.01 -11.43 7.60
CA ALA A 255 -7.17 -11.23 8.77
C ALA A 255 -6.86 -12.53 9.55
N GLY A 256 -7.69 -13.57 9.39
CA GLY A 256 -7.46 -14.91 9.94
C GLY A 256 -6.48 -15.78 9.14
N GLY A 257 -5.95 -15.30 8.02
CA GLY A 257 -4.98 -16.03 7.20
C GLY A 257 -3.58 -16.14 7.83
N ALA A 258 -2.66 -16.69 7.05
CA ALA A 258 -1.27 -16.92 7.42
C ALA A 258 -0.55 -15.64 7.86
N ASP A 259 0.25 -15.76 8.91
CA ASP A 259 1.15 -14.70 9.35
C ASP A 259 2.16 -14.36 8.24
N GLY A 260 2.45 -13.07 8.10
CA GLY A 260 3.36 -12.56 7.07
C GLY A 260 2.74 -12.44 5.67
N ALA A 261 1.63 -13.12 5.36
CA ALA A 261 0.93 -12.93 4.09
C ALA A 261 0.49 -11.47 3.94
N LEU A 262 0.68 -10.90 2.75
CA LEU A 262 0.38 -9.49 2.50
C LEU A 262 -1.11 -9.19 2.74
N LEU A 263 -2.00 -10.04 2.24
CA LEU A 263 -3.45 -9.94 2.44
C LEU A 263 -3.81 -9.91 3.93
N THR A 264 -3.35 -10.91 4.68
CA THR A 264 -3.58 -11.02 6.13
C THR A 264 -3.08 -9.78 6.87
N THR A 265 -1.84 -9.37 6.59
CA THR A 265 -1.21 -8.24 7.27
C THR A 265 -1.95 -6.94 7.00
N LYS A 266 -2.36 -6.69 5.74
CA LYS A 266 -3.11 -5.49 5.36
C LYS A 266 -4.53 -5.48 5.93
N ALA A 267 -5.19 -6.64 5.99
CA ALA A 267 -6.52 -6.78 6.59
C ALA A 267 -6.47 -6.54 8.11
N ARG A 268 -5.53 -7.16 8.83
CA ARG A 268 -5.31 -6.91 10.28
C ARG A 268 -5.03 -5.45 10.56
N ALA A 269 -4.11 -4.83 9.82
CA ALA A 269 -3.79 -3.41 9.97
C ALA A 269 -4.99 -2.49 9.68
N ALA A 270 -5.93 -2.90 8.82
CA ALA A 270 -7.16 -2.17 8.60
C ALA A 270 -8.14 -2.30 9.77
N LEU A 271 -8.32 -3.51 10.30
CA LEU A 271 -9.20 -3.76 11.45
C LEU A 271 -8.69 -3.06 12.71
N GLU A 272 -7.38 -3.08 12.98
CA GLU A 272 -6.80 -2.41 14.15
C GLU A 272 -6.95 -0.89 14.11
N ARG A 273 -6.86 -0.27 12.92
CA ARG A 273 -7.06 1.19 12.80
C ARG A 273 -8.50 1.61 13.10
N ARG A 274 -9.49 0.76 12.84
CA ARG A 274 -10.91 1.07 13.13
C ARG A 274 -11.26 1.00 14.61
N LYS A 275 -10.41 0.39 15.44
CA LYS A 275 -10.60 0.33 16.91
C LYS A 275 -10.12 1.58 17.63
N LYS A 276 -9.35 2.43 16.95
CA LYS A 276 -8.81 3.70 17.48
C LYS A 276 -9.73 4.85 17.12
#